data_AF-A0A9P8E2R5-F1
#
_entry.id   AF-A0A9P8E2R5-F1
#
_cell.length_a   1.000
_cell.length_b   1.000
_cell.length_c   1.000
_cell.angle_alpha   90.00
_cell.angle_beta   90.00
_cell.angle_gamma   90.00
#
_symmetry.space_group_name_H-M   'P 1'
#
loop_
_entity.id
_entity.type
_entity.pdbx_description
1 polymer ?
#
loop_
_entity_poly.entity_id
_entity_poly.type
_entity_poly.pdbx_seq_one_letter_code
_entity_poly.pdbx_strand_id
1 'polypeptide(L)'
;MRQDGGMKVIEEAMEKLAKRHKEHMDVYGTDNALRMTGKHETASMDKFTWGVADRGSSVRVNRAVAEQGKGYFEDRRPASSADPYQITGIIVETLCGKVDGANVHKTAVNADNVELDMVVPISKP
;
A
#
# COMPACT_ATOMS: atom_id res chain seq x y z
N MET A 1 10.31 -13.66 -3.57
CA MET A 1 10.47 -12.39 -4.33
C MET A 1 11.93 -12.06 -4.66
N ARG A 2 12.88 -12.10 -3.70
CA ARG A 2 14.28 -11.70 -3.97
C ARG A 2 15.22 -12.84 -4.41
N GLN A 3 14.78 -14.09 -4.31
CA GLN A 3 15.49 -15.27 -4.82
C GLN A 3 15.20 -15.46 -6.32
N ASP A 4 15.96 -16.34 -6.98
CA ASP A 4 15.74 -16.68 -8.39
C ASP A 4 14.32 -17.22 -8.63
N GLY A 5 13.73 -16.84 -9.78
CA GLY A 5 12.31 -17.07 -10.04
C GLY A 5 11.37 -16.17 -9.22
N GLY A 6 11.91 -15.16 -8.54
CA GLY A 6 11.19 -14.29 -7.64
C GLY A 6 10.08 -13.46 -8.27
N MET A 7 10.13 -13.22 -9.59
CA MET A 7 9.09 -12.53 -10.36
C MET A 7 7.74 -13.25 -10.29
N LYS A 8 7.74 -14.59 -10.36
CA LYS A 8 6.51 -15.38 -10.22
C LYS A 8 5.82 -15.14 -8.87
N VAL A 9 6.61 -15.03 -7.81
CA VAL A 9 6.11 -14.71 -6.46
C VAL A 9 5.57 -13.27 -6.39
N ILE A 10 6.13 -12.34 -7.18
CA ILE A 10 5.60 -10.98 -7.29
C ILE A 10 4.24 -11.00 -8.01
N GLU A 11 4.11 -11.74 -9.10
CA GLU A 11 2.84 -11.92 -9.83
C GLU A 11 1.74 -12.52 -8.94
N GLU A 12 2.05 -13.59 -8.20
CA GLU A 12 1.13 -14.19 -7.23
C GLU A 12 0.72 -13.21 -6.12
N ALA A 13 1.64 -12.34 -5.69
CA ALA A 13 1.33 -11.28 -4.73
C ALA A 13 0.34 -10.25 -5.29
N MET A 14 0.39 -9.94 -6.58
CA MET A 14 -0.55 -9.01 -7.21
C MET A 14 -1.97 -9.54 -7.19
N GLU A 15 -2.17 -10.84 -7.39
CA GLU A 15 -3.50 -11.46 -7.28
C GLU A 15 -4.06 -11.34 -5.86
N LYS A 16 -3.23 -11.54 -4.83
CA LYS A 16 -3.62 -11.40 -3.43
C LYS A 16 -4.00 -9.95 -3.10
N LEU A 17 -3.19 -9.00 -3.54
CA LEU A 17 -3.44 -7.56 -3.33
C LEU A 17 -4.70 -7.08 -4.07
N ALA A 18 -4.94 -7.56 -5.29
CA ALA A 18 -6.13 -7.25 -6.06
C ALA A 18 -7.41 -7.68 -5.35
N LYS A 19 -7.42 -8.91 -4.80
CA LYS A 19 -8.57 -9.47 -4.06
C LYS A 19 -8.95 -8.66 -2.82
N ARG A 20 -7.98 -8.02 -2.17
CA ARG A 20 -8.17 -7.20 -0.97
C ARG A 20 -8.03 -5.70 -1.24
N HIS A 21 -8.17 -5.26 -2.49
CA HIS A 21 -7.92 -3.88 -2.86
C HIS A 21 -8.70 -2.88 -2.00
N LYS A 22 -10.00 -3.10 -1.84
CA LYS A 22 -10.88 -2.25 -1.03
C LYS A 22 -10.43 -2.15 0.43
N GLU A 23 -10.14 -3.28 1.07
CA GLU A 23 -9.66 -3.30 2.46
C GLU A 23 -8.35 -2.54 2.64
N HIS A 24 -7.44 -2.62 1.66
CA HIS A 24 -6.22 -1.80 1.67
C HIS A 24 -6.55 -0.31 1.52
N MET A 25 -7.45 0.06 0.60
CA MET A 25 -7.82 1.46 0.38
C MET A 25 -8.46 2.11 1.61
N ASP A 26 -9.25 1.36 2.38
CA ASP A 26 -9.84 1.84 3.64
C ASP A 26 -8.79 2.20 4.70
N VAL A 27 -7.60 1.60 4.61
CA VAL A 27 -6.48 1.77 5.56
C VAL A 27 -5.41 2.74 5.05
N TYR A 28 -5.40 3.02 3.75
CA TYR A 28 -4.34 3.77 3.06
C TYR A 28 -4.48 5.29 3.17
N GLY A 29 -4.95 5.76 4.33
CA GLY A 29 -5.06 7.18 4.69
C GLY A 29 -6.35 7.85 4.20
N THR A 30 -6.68 8.95 4.86
CA THR A 30 -7.87 9.77 4.57
C THR A 30 -7.74 10.54 3.26
N ASP A 31 -8.89 10.91 2.67
CA ASP A 31 -9.01 11.74 1.47
C ASP A 31 -8.24 11.26 0.23
N ASN A 32 -7.85 9.98 0.21
CA ASN A 32 -7.05 9.41 -0.87
C ASN A 32 -7.78 9.43 -2.23
N ALA A 33 -9.12 9.51 -2.23
CA ALA A 33 -9.96 9.69 -3.42
C ALA A 33 -9.64 10.97 -4.19
N LEU A 34 -9.23 12.05 -3.49
CA LEU A 34 -8.84 13.31 -4.12
C LEU A 34 -7.52 13.17 -4.90
N ARG A 35 -6.66 12.23 -4.49
CA ARG A 35 -5.37 11.96 -5.12
C ARG A 35 -5.47 10.89 -6.21
N MET A 36 -6.11 9.75 -5.92
CA MET A 36 -6.17 8.56 -6.78
C MET A 36 -7.25 8.65 -7.87
N THR A 37 -7.06 9.60 -8.77
CA THR A 37 -8.03 9.94 -9.83
C THR A 37 -7.79 9.21 -11.15
N GLY A 38 -6.68 8.47 -11.27
CA GLY A 38 -6.22 7.92 -12.56
C GLY A 38 -5.46 8.93 -13.43
N LYS A 39 -5.27 10.16 -12.95
CA LYS A 39 -4.52 11.23 -13.60
C LYS A 39 -3.23 11.52 -12.84
N HIS A 40 -2.30 12.26 -13.44
CA HIS A 40 -1.09 12.76 -12.78
C HIS A 40 -0.23 11.66 -12.14
N GLU A 41 0.05 10.58 -12.88
CA GLU A 41 0.84 9.43 -12.40
C GLU A 41 0.23 8.73 -11.16
N THR A 42 -1.10 8.74 -11.04
CA THR A 42 -1.85 7.98 -10.04
C THR A 42 -2.79 6.98 -10.70
N ALA A 43 -3.09 5.89 -10.00
CA ALA A 43 -4.15 4.97 -10.41
C ALA A 43 -5.53 5.45 -9.96
N SER A 44 -6.58 4.84 -10.51
CA SER A 44 -7.94 5.00 -9.99
C SER A 44 -8.05 4.34 -8.60
N MET A 45 -8.81 4.97 -7.70
CA MET A 45 -9.11 4.44 -6.37
C MET A 45 -9.94 3.15 -6.39
N ASP A 46 -10.74 2.90 -7.42
CA ASP A 46 -11.70 1.78 -7.45
C ASP A 46 -11.14 0.51 -8.11
N LYS A 47 -10.10 0.65 -8.92
CA LYS A 47 -9.57 -0.42 -9.76
C LYS A 47 -8.11 -0.69 -9.42
N PHE A 48 -7.84 -1.91 -9.00
CA PHE A 48 -6.47 -2.38 -8.85
C PHE A 48 -5.83 -2.66 -10.22
N THR A 49 -4.68 -2.06 -10.47
CA THR A 49 -3.84 -2.33 -11.64
C THR A 49 -2.38 -2.46 -11.23
N TRP A 50 -1.61 -3.23 -11.99
CA TRP A 50 -0.17 -3.30 -11.81
C TRP A 50 0.53 -3.44 -13.16
N GLY A 51 1.79 -3.00 -13.23
CA GLY A 51 2.56 -3.08 -14.46
C GLY A 51 4.06 -2.89 -14.26
N VAL A 52 4.83 -3.34 -15.26
CA VAL A 52 6.28 -3.13 -15.32
C VAL A 52 6.56 -1.71 -15.80
N ALA A 53 7.32 -0.95 -15.01
CA ALA A 53 7.64 0.46 -15.24
C ALA A 53 6.42 1.40 -15.39
N ASP A 54 5.22 0.95 -15.00
CA ASP A 54 3.99 1.72 -15.14
C ASP A 54 3.72 2.60 -13.92
N ARG A 55 3.91 3.92 -14.08
CA ARG A 55 3.60 4.92 -13.06
C ARG A 55 2.13 5.33 -13.02
N GLY A 56 1.27 4.84 -13.90
CA GLY A 56 -0.19 5.01 -13.80
C GLY A 56 -0.85 3.90 -12.98
N SER A 57 -0.12 2.83 -12.67
CA SER A 57 -0.65 1.66 -11.99
C SER A 57 -0.72 1.79 -10.47
N SER A 58 -1.59 1.00 -9.83
CA SER A 58 -1.70 0.92 -8.37
C SER A 58 -0.39 0.37 -7.77
N VAL A 59 0.18 -0.65 -8.40
CA VAL A 59 1.46 -1.27 -7.99
C VAL A 59 2.43 -1.32 -9.16
N ARG A 60 3.64 -0.79 -8.97
CA ARG A 60 4.69 -0.77 -9.98
C ARG A 60 5.75 -1.85 -9.72
N VAL A 61 6.14 -2.58 -10.76
CA VAL A 61 7.38 -3.38 -10.76
C VAL A 61 8.44 -2.64 -11.56
N ASN A 62 9.62 -2.41 -10.97
CA ASN A 62 10.68 -1.67 -11.67
C ASN A 62 11.24 -2.48 -12.84
N ARG A 63 11.66 -1.79 -13.93
CA ARG A 63 12.18 -2.46 -15.13
C ARG A 63 13.35 -3.39 -14.81
N ALA A 64 14.27 -2.95 -13.95
CA ALA A 64 15.39 -3.77 -13.49
C ALA A 64 14.96 -5.05 -12.73
N VAL A 65 13.85 -4.99 -11.97
CA VAL A 65 13.31 -6.18 -11.27
C VAL A 65 12.74 -7.18 -12.29
N ALA A 66 12.05 -6.68 -13.32
CA ALA A 66 11.53 -7.52 -14.40
C ALA A 66 12.66 -8.14 -15.23
N GLU A 67 13.69 -7.35 -15.58
CA GLU A 67 14.89 -7.82 -16.30
C GLU A 67 15.67 -8.88 -15.51
N GLN A 68 15.82 -8.70 -14.20
CA GLN A 68 16.52 -9.66 -13.33
C GLN A 68 15.66 -10.86 -12.93
N GLY A 69 14.33 -10.81 -13.15
CA GLY A 69 13.39 -11.85 -12.75
C GLY A 69 13.22 -12.02 -11.23
N LYS A 70 13.67 -11.05 -10.42
CA LYS A 70 13.59 -11.06 -8.94
C LYS A 70 13.79 -9.66 -8.36
N GLY A 71 13.25 -9.41 -7.17
CA GLY A 71 13.41 -8.14 -6.47
C GLY A 71 12.23 -7.77 -5.58
N TYR A 72 11.60 -6.64 -5.90
CA TYR A 72 10.49 -6.04 -5.13
C TYR A 72 9.47 -5.35 -6.06
N PHE A 73 8.30 -5.05 -5.52
CA PHE A 73 7.29 -4.18 -6.14
C PHE A 73 7.07 -2.94 -5.25
N GLU A 74 6.48 -1.89 -5.82
CA GLU A 74 6.17 -0.63 -5.15
C GLU A 74 4.65 -0.45 -5.12
N ASP A 75 4.02 -0.51 -3.94
CA ASP A 75 2.61 -0.15 -3.77
C ASP A 75 2.47 1.37 -3.69
N ARG A 76 1.80 1.97 -4.68
CA ARG A 76 1.71 3.43 -4.87
C ARG A 76 0.36 4.00 -4.42
N ARG A 77 -0.47 3.14 -3.82
CA ARG A 77 -1.80 3.48 -3.31
C ARG A 77 -1.81 4.18 -1.94
N PRO A 78 -0.85 3.99 -1.02
CA PRO A 78 -0.88 4.72 0.26
C PRO A 78 -0.84 6.24 0.08
N ALA A 79 -1.70 6.96 0.81
CA ALA A 79 -1.65 8.42 0.90
C ALA A 79 -0.52 8.89 1.84
N SER A 80 -0.19 10.17 1.77
CA SER A 80 0.80 10.79 2.67
C SER A 80 0.35 10.85 4.13
N SER A 81 -0.95 10.82 4.39
CA SER A 81 -1.55 10.81 5.74
C SER A 81 -1.64 9.41 6.36
N ALA A 82 -1.30 8.37 5.62
CA ALA A 82 -1.54 6.99 6.04
C ALA A 82 -0.58 6.53 7.14
N ASP A 83 -1.08 5.76 8.11
CA ASP A 83 -0.29 5.21 9.21
C ASP A 83 0.66 4.09 8.70
N PRO A 84 1.98 4.24 8.81
CA PRO A 84 2.94 3.24 8.36
C PRO A 84 2.77 1.86 9.01
N TYR A 85 2.30 1.78 10.26
CA TYR A 85 2.07 0.51 10.94
C TYR A 85 0.88 -0.23 10.34
N GLN A 86 -0.19 0.49 10.01
CA GLN A 86 -1.36 -0.10 9.38
C GLN A 86 -1.05 -0.54 7.94
N ILE A 87 -0.33 0.27 7.17
CA ILE A 87 0.09 -0.07 5.80
C ILE A 87 0.95 -1.34 5.80
N THR A 88 2.00 -1.37 6.60
CA THR A 88 2.92 -2.52 6.62
C THR A 88 2.23 -3.77 7.17
N GLY A 89 1.40 -3.62 8.19
CA GLY A 89 0.60 -4.70 8.77
C GLY A 89 -0.33 -5.34 7.75
N ILE A 90 -1.15 -4.55 7.03
CA ILE A 90 -2.12 -5.11 6.08
C ILE A 90 -1.43 -5.73 4.84
N ILE A 91 -0.29 -5.18 4.39
CA ILE A 91 0.52 -5.79 3.32
C ILE A 91 1.03 -7.16 3.74
N VAL A 92 1.63 -7.27 4.94
CA VAL A 92 2.13 -8.55 5.44
C VAL A 92 0.98 -9.54 5.64
N GLU A 93 -0.13 -9.11 6.24
CA GLU A 93 -1.31 -9.95 6.44
C GLU A 93 -1.86 -10.51 5.11
N THR A 94 -1.95 -9.68 4.07
CA THR A 94 -2.43 -10.11 2.75
C THR A 94 -1.46 -11.05 2.04
N LEU A 95 -0.15 -10.83 2.15
CA LEU A 95 0.84 -11.59 1.39
C LEU A 95 1.29 -12.87 2.08
N CYS A 96 1.51 -12.79 3.40
CA CYS A 96 2.04 -13.86 4.23
C CYS A 96 0.93 -14.66 4.95
N GLY A 97 -0.29 -14.15 4.98
CA GLY A 97 -1.44 -14.80 5.62
C GLY A 97 -1.84 -14.13 6.94
N LYS A 98 -3.07 -14.41 7.37
CA LYS A 98 -3.62 -13.90 8.64
C LYS A 98 -3.05 -14.71 9.80
N VAL A 99 -2.78 -14.01 10.90
CA VAL A 99 -2.49 -14.62 12.20
C VAL A 99 -3.79 -14.67 12.98
N ASP A 100 -4.05 -15.78 13.67
CA ASP A 100 -5.26 -15.93 14.48
C ASP A 100 -5.34 -14.81 15.53
N GLY A 101 -6.48 -14.11 15.56
CA GLY A 101 -6.70 -12.96 16.43
C GLY A 101 -6.20 -11.61 15.90
N ALA A 102 -5.45 -11.57 14.79
CA ALA A 102 -5.01 -10.33 14.16
C ALA A 102 -5.81 -10.03 12.87
N ASN A 103 -6.39 -8.82 12.80
CA ASN A 103 -7.05 -8.31 11.59
C ASN A 103 -6.83 -6.79 11.50
N VAL A 104 -5.86 -6.39 10.71
CA VAL A 104 -5.44 -4.98 10.61
C VAL A 104 -6.55 -4.10 10.06
N HIS A 105 -7.28 -4.55 9.04
CA HIS A 105 -8.41 -3.79 8.48
C HIS A 105 -9.48 -3.51 9.54
N LYS A 106 -9.89 -4.54 10.29
CA LYS A 106 -10.89 -4.39 11.34
C LYS A 106 -10.38 -3.48 12.46
N THR A 107 -9.13 -3.62 12.88
CA THR A 107 -8.56 -2.77 13.94
C THR A 107 -8.48 -1.31 13.47
N ALA A 108 -8.01 -1.05 12.26
CA ALA A 108 -7.86 0.29 11.71
C ALA A 108 -9.20 1.01 11.54
N VAL A 109 -10.23 0.32 11.00
CA VAL A 109 -11.56 0.91 10.78
C VAL A 109 -12.30 1.20 12.08
N ASN A 110 -11.99 0.49 13.18
CA ASN A 110 -12.59 0.72 14.49
C ASN A 110 -11.73 1.60 15.42
N ALA A 111 -10.59 2.11 14.94
CA ALA A 111 -9.74 2.98 15.74
C ALA A 111 -10.35 4.38 15.84
N ASP A 112 -10.36 4.95 17.04
CA ASP A 112 -10.75 6.33 17.24
C ASP A 112 -9.70 7.28 16.66
N ASN A 113 -10.14 8.35 16.00
CA ASN A 113 -9.23 9.40 15.53
C ASN A 113 -8.70 10.18 16.73
N VAL A 114 -7.41 10.05 17.01
CA VAL A 114 -6.73 10.82 18.05
C VAL A 114 -6.11 12.06 17.42
N GLU A 115 -6.68 13.23 17.67
CA GLU A 115 -6.04 14.51 17.34
C GLU A 115 -4.85 14.72 18.28
N LEU A 116 -3.65 14.73 17.71
CA LEU A 116 -2.43 15.05 18.44
C LEU A 116 -2.17 16.56 18.30
N ASP A 117 -2.52 17.32 19.34
CA ASP A 117 -2.08 18.71 19.47
C ASP A 117 -0.55 18.72 19.67
N MET A 118 0.19 18.93 18.57
CA MET A 118 1.62 19.23 18.68
C MET A 118 1.80 20.64 19.22
N VAL A 119 1.86 20.77 20.54
CA VAL A 119 2.33 22.00 21.18
C VAL A 119 3.83 22.12 20.93
N VAL A 120 4.23 22.89 19.92
CA VAL A 120 5.63 23.27 19.74
C VAL A 120 5.90 24.49 20.62
N PRO A 121 6.66 24.36 21.73
CA PRO A 121 6.97 25.52 22.56
C PRO A 121 7.82 26.50 21.76
N ILE A 122 7.33 27.73 21.60
CA ILE A 122 8.08 28.83 20.98
C ILE A 122 9.19 29.21 21.96
N SER A 123 10.41 28.74 21.73
CA SER A 123 11.59 29.29 22.39
C SER A 123 11.88 30.66 21.77
N LYS A 124 11.48 31.74 22.44
CA LYS A 124 11.96 33.09 22.09
C LYS A 124 13.46 33.18 22.42
N PRO A 125 14.26 33.86 21.58
CA PRO A 125 15.67 34.13 21.85
C PRO A 125 15.86 35.03 23.07
#